data_AF-A0A1Y2U608-F1
#
_entry.id   AF-A0A1Y2U608-F1
#
_cell.length_a   1.000
_cell.length_b   1.000
_cell.length_c   1.000
_cell.angle_alpha   90.00
_cell.angle_beta   90.00
_cell.angle_gamma   90.00
#
_symmetry.space_group_name_H-M   'P 1'
#
loop_
_entity.id
_entity.type
_entity.pdbx_description
1 polymer ?
#
loop_
_entity_poly.entity_id
_entity_poly.type
_entity_poly.pdbx_seq_one_letter_code
_entity_poly.pdbx_strand_id
1 'polypeptide(L)'
;MYPEWPKSSSDLVPLPHCDGPKLNPFPFQGPQKITFLEYLGEGLHAHVVKVEIQGQIYALKLFRFPHDQDWLGPSNDVDRKDLEAMSAFYNYSEPFNCECRAFGRLQEAGYEKIAVKCYGYLLLDEEHERAVRDRFKDLNLSFSGNPEYPEPEDEKDTMRWRYPCDDGRRPPIRGIVKEFGSKSDELTTAYVRKILLDVTRFHQLGIIHIDLADRQLINGKVCDLSTAITTPHYITTPELNPQLTPEWLSAMEYELFQFSRNDFRNFDDMITEWNVEHEKKKEIKVYAFPRGCGSQMERNVRNTPSRMGVYSLVDPRLYDWRSSSTRP
;
A
#
# COMPACT_ATOMS: atom_id res chain seq x y z
N MET A 1 10.14 12.89 -9.79
CA MET A 1 9.77 11.79 -8.86
C MET A 1 8.25 11.71 -8.73
N TYR A 2 7.60 12.76 -8.22
CA TYR A 2 6.15 12.84 -8.14
C TYR A 2 5.50 13.18 -9.50
N PRO A 3 4.21 12.90 -9.70
CA PRO A 3 3.46 13.36 -10.87
C PRO A 3 3.44 14.89 -10.97
N GLU A 4 3.53 15.39 -12.20
CA GLU A 4 3.39 16.81 -12.51
C GLU A 4 1.93 17.29 -12.39
N TRP A 5 1.74 18.60 -12.31
CA TRP A 5 0.39 19.19 -12.42
C TRP A 5 -0.18 18.95 -13.82
N PRO A 6 -1.32 18.27 -13.96
CA PRO A 6 -1.93 18.07 -15.26
C PRO A 6 -2.43 19.41 -15.81
N LYS A 7 -2.13 19.71 -17.08
CA LYS A 7 -2.67 20.88 -17.79
C LYS A 7 -4.04 20.57 -18.38
N SER A 8 -4.34 19.29 -18.57
CA SER A 8 -5.57 18.75 -19.14
C SER A 8 -5.80 17.30 -18.67
N SER A 9 -7.02 16.78 -18.86
CA SER A 9 -7.32 15.39 -18.55
C SER A 9 -6.53 14.39 -19.40
N SER A 10 -6.08 14.78 -20.59
CA SER A 10 -5.21 13.95 -21.44
C SER A 10 -3.79 13.78 -20.91
N ASP A 11 -3.36 14.61 -19.96
CA ASP A 11 -2.04 14.48 -19.34
C ASP A 11 -2.02 13.40 -18.25
N LEU A 12 -3.19 12.92 -17.81
CA LEU A 12 -3.31 11.84 -16.84
C LEU A 12 -3.07 10.48 -17.50
N VAL A 13 -2.08 9.76 -16.99
CA VAL A 13 -1.66 8.45 -17.50
C VAL A 13 -1.60 7.43 -16.37
N PRO A 14 -1.71 6.12 -16.64
CA PRO A 14 -1.67 5.11 -15.58
C PRO A 14 -0.37 5.19 -14.76
N LEU A 15 -0.48 5.11 -13.43
CA LEU A 15 0.63 5.22 -12.48
C LEU A 15 0.88 3.91 -11.73
N PRO A 16 2.12 3.61 -11.28
CA PRO A 16 3.34 4.43 -11.39
C PRO A 16 4.09 4.30 -12.73
N HIS A 17 5.09 5.16 -12.93
CA HIS A 17 5.96 5.18 -14.13
C HIS A 17 7.09 4.15 -14.08
N CYS A 18 6.75 2.89 -13.89
CA CYS A 18 7.69 1.78 -13.94
C CYS A 18 7.05 0.52 -14.50
N ASP A 19 7.83 -0.55 -14.64
CA ASP A 19 7.35 -1.83 -15.14
C ASP A 19 6.35 -2.46 -14.17
N GLY A 20 5.41 -3.22 -14.75
CA GLY A 20 4.36 -3.90 -14.01
C GLY A 20 3.03 -3.15 -13.95
N PRO A 21 2.18 -3.54 -12.97
CA PRO A 21 0.79 -3.09 -12.89
C PRO A 21 0.67 -1.61 -12.60
N LYS A 22 -0.37 -1.00 -13.17
CA LYS A 22 -0.65 0.43 -13.06
C LYS A 22 -2.12 0.66 -12.75
N LEU A 23 -2.40 1.73 -12.01
CA LEU A 23 -3.74 2.20 -11.74
C LEU A 23 -4.09 3.34 -12.70
N ASN A 24 -5.25 3.23 -13.35
CA ASN A 24 -5.78 4.29 -14.21
C ASN A 24 -6.25 5.50 -13.39
N PRO A 25 -6.27 6.71 -13.98
CA PRO A 25 -6.91 7.86 -13.35
C PRO A 25 -8.41 7.61 -13.15
N PHE A 26 -8.98 8.23 -12.13
CA PHE A 26 -10.41 8.20 -11.88
C PHE A 26 -11.15 8.85 -13.07
N PRO A 27 -12.12 8.17 -13.68
CA PRO A 27 -12.73 8.62 -14.93
C PRO A 27 -13.80 9.69 -14.68
N PHE A 28 -13.38 10.94 -14.50
CA PHE A 28 -14.32 12.06 -14.43
C PHE A 28 -15.09 12.22 -15.74
N GLN A 29 -16.42 12.18 -15.67
CA GLN A 29 -17.32 12.56 -16.76
C GLN A 29 -17.46 14.10 -16.87
N GLY A 30 -16.35 14.81 -17.11
CA GLY A 30 -16.30 16.27 -17.18
C GLY A 30 -15.24 16.89 -16.26
N PRO A 31 -15.40 18.16 -15.84
CA PRO A 31 -14.49 18.80 -14.91
C PRO A 31 -14.37 18.02 -13.60
N GLN A 32 -13.17 18.04 -13.00
CA GLN A 32 -12.95 17.51 -11.67
C GLN A 32 -13.81 18.30 -10.67
N LYS A 33 -14.86 17.66 -10.15
CA LYS A 33 -15.77 18.23 -9.16
C LYS A 33 -15.84 17.30 -7.97
N ILE A 34 -15.25 17.70 -6.87
CA ILE A 34 -15.19 16.91 -5.64
C ILE A 34 -15.81 17.74 -4.51
N THR A 35 -16.81 17.18 -3.84
CA THR A 35 -17.37 17.77 -2.62
C THR A 35 -16.85 17.02 -1.41
N PHE A 36 -16.03 17.68 -0.59
CA PHE A 36 -15.50 17.13 0.66
C PHE A 36 -16.56 17.17 1.76
N LEU A 37 -16.95 15.99 2.26
CA LEU A 37 -18.08 15.86 3.19
C LEU A 37 -17.63 15.73 4.64
N GLU A 38 -16.80 14.72 4.93
CA GLU A 38 -16.50 14.26 6.28
C GLU A 38 -15.06 13.71 6.34
N TYR A 39 -14.36 13.98 7.44
CA TYR A 39 -13.06 13.38 7.70
C TYR A 39 -13.25 12.03 8.38
N LEU A 40 -12.67 10.98 7.80
CA LEU A 40 -12.86 9.59 8.26
C LEU A 40 -11.71 9.10 9.15
N GLY A 41 -10.53 9.70 9.03
CA GLY A 41 -9.36 9.36 9.85
C GLY A 41 -8.05 9.57 9.11
N GLU A 42 -6.96 9.19 9.77
CA GLU A 42 -5.61 9.13 9.20
C GLU A 42 -4.88 7.85 9.61
N GLY A 43 -3.85 7.55 8.84
CA GLY A 43 -2.77 6.66 9.23
C GLY A 43 -1.42 7.28 8.87
N LEU A 44 -0.37 6.49 9.01
CA LEU A 44 1.01 6.93 8.75
C LEU A 44 1.18 7.57 7.36
N HIS A 45 0.52 7.02 6.33
CA HIS A 45 0.73 7.41 4.93
C HIS A 45 -0.29 8.38 4.36
N ALA A 46 -1.44 8.59 5.00
CA ALA A 46 -2.55 9.30 4.35
C ALA A 46 -3.63 9.79 5.32
N HIS A 47 -4.37 10.79 4.86
CA HIS A 47 -5.68 11.16 5.37
C HIS A 47 -6.78 10.48 4.54
N VAL A 48 -7.90 10.11 5.16
CA VAL A 48 -9.06 9.54 4.48
C VAL A 48 -10.26 10.45 4.68
N VAL A 49 -10.89 10.86 3.59
CA VAL A 49 -12.05 11.74 3.59
C VAL A 49 -13.19 11.12 2.80
N LYS A 50 -14.41 11.29 3.29
CA LYS A 50 -15.64 10.99 2.54
C LYS A 50 -15.89 12.12 1.56
N VAL A 51 -16.13 11.75 0.31
CA VAL A 51 -16.41 12.71 -0.76
C VAL A 51 -17.64 12.32 -1.55
N GLU A 52 -18.28 13.32 -2.15
CA GLU A 52 -19.22 13.12 -3.24
C GLU A 52 -18.56 13.55 -4.55
N ILE A 53 -18.61 12.66 -5.54
CA ILE A 53 -18.17 12.91 -6.90
C ILE A 53 -19.32 12.47 -7.82
N GLN A 54 -19.86 13.39 -8.61
CA GLN A 54 -20.95 13.13 -9.55
C GLN A 54 -22.20 12.48 -8.90
N GLY A 55 -22.54 12.92 -7.67
CA GLY A 55 -23.69 12.41 -6.92
C GLY A 55 -23.49 11.04 -6.28
N GLN A 56 -22.28 10.47 -6.34
CA GLN A 56 -21.94 9.21 -5.71
C GLN A 56 -20.95 9.42 -4.56
N ILE A 57 -21.15 8.68 -3.47
CA ILE A 57 -20.30 8.72 -2.28
C ILE A 57 -19.11 7.77 -2.44
N TYR A 58 -17.92 8.27 -2.08
CA TYR A 58 -16.66 7.54 -2.09
C TYR A 58 -15.84 7.82 -0.82
N ALA A 59 -14.89 6.92 -0.54
CA ALA A 59 -13.77 7.20 0.33
C ALA A 59 -12.59 7.66 -0.53
N LEU A 60 -12.02 8.82 -0.23
CA LEU A 60 -10.85 9.36 -0.89
C LEU A 60 -9.66 9.34 0.08
N LYS A 61 -8.68 8.50 -0.20
CA LYS A 61 -7.42 8.43 0.55
C LYS A 61 -6.42 9.41 -0.08
N LEU A 62 -6.06 10.46 0.64
CA LEU A 62 -5.13 11.51 0.24
C LEU A 62 -3.75 11.26 0.88
N PHE A 63 -2.74 11.02 0.06
CA PHE A 63 -1.44 10.57 0.52
C PHE A 63 -0.56 11.72 0.99
N ARG A 64 0.19 11.45 2.05
CA ARG A 64 1.28 12.28 2.52
C ARG A 64 2.50 12.12 1.59
N PHE A 65 3.48 12.99 1.78
CA PHE A 65 4.81 12.93 1.19
C PHE A 65 5.74 12.40 2.29
N PRO A 66 5.85 11.08 2.45
CA PRO A 66 6.45 10.46 3.63
C PRO A 66 7.97 10.70 3.70
N HIS A 67 8.56 10.47 4.87
CA HIS A 67 10.03 10.47 4.98
C HIS A 67 10.62 9.26 4.24
N ASP A 68 11.87 9.37 3.80
CA ASP A 68 12.54 8.28 3.05
C ASP A 68 12.62 6.97 3.84
N GLN A 69 12.60 7.06 5.17
CA GLN A 69 12.64 5.93 6.10
C GLN A 69 11.30 5.21 6.30
N ASP A 70 10.19 5.82 5.85
CA ASP A 70 8.84 5.29 6.04
C ASP A 70 8.45 4.28 4.93
N TRP A 71 9.35 4.06 3.97
CA TRP A 71 9.15 3.11 2.88
C TRP A 71 10.44 2.37 2.55
N LEU A 72 10.31 1.22 1.88
CA LEU A 72 11.47 0.41 1.49
C LEU A 72 12.27 1.17 0.43
N GLY A 73 13.47 1.60 0.79
CA GLY A 73 14.29 2.49 -0.03
C GLY A 73 15.76 2.09 -0.09
N PRO A 74 16.59 2.93 -0.71
CA PRO A 74 18.02 2.69 -0.77
C PRO A 74 18.68 2.74 0.62
N SER A 75 19.92 2.23 0.70
CA SER A 75 20.79 2.40 1.87
C SER A 75 20.90 3.87 2.27
N ASN A 76 21.15 4.13 3.56
CA ASN A 76 21.49 5.46 4.07
C ASN A 76 22.73 6.08 3.41
N ASP A 77 23.53 5.29 2.71
CA ASP A 77 24.72 5.75 1.97
C ASP A 77 24.39 6.40 0.62
N VAL A 78 23.15 6.28 0.12
CA VAL A 78 22.72 6.92 -1.12
C VAL A 78 22.39 8.38 -0.84
N ASP A 79 22.91 9.29 -1.67
CA ASP A 79 22.53 10.70 -1.62
C ASP A 79 21.03 10.81 -1.97
N ARG A 80 20.23 11.15 -0.96
CA ARG A 80 18.78 11.31 -1.10
C ARG A 80 18.39 12.48 -2.02
N LYS A 81 19.34 13.33 -2.41
CA LYS A 81 19.16 14.37 -3.43
C LYS A 81 19.34 13.86 -4.86
N ASP A 82 19.90 12.66 -5.05
CA ASP A 82 19.98 12.03 -6.35
C ASP A 82 18.59 11.57 -6.79
N LEU A 83 17.96 12.39 -7.64
CA LEU A 83 16.60 12.16 -8.11
C LEU A 83 16.48 10.86 -8.92
N GLU A 84 17.50 10.52 -9.71
CA GLU A 84 17.48 9.34 -10.55
C GLU A 84 17.57 8.07 -9.69
N ALA A 85 18.53 8.04 -8.76
CA ALA A 85 18.68 6.94 -7.81
C ALA A 85 17.42 6.76 -6.95
N MET A 86 16.89 7.85 -6.40
CA MET A 86 15.69 7.77 -5.55
C MET A 86 14.43 7.38 -6.34
N SER A 87 14.28 7.86 -7.58
CA SER A 87 13.12 7.54 -8.42
C SER A 87 13.04 6.05 -8.75
N ALA A 88 14.18 5.36 -8.82
CA ALA A 88 14.24 3.91 -9.05
C ALA A 88 13.56 3.09 -7.94
N PHE A 89 13.62 3.54 -6.68
CA PHE A 89 12.93 2.87 -5.56
C PHE A 89 11.53 3.42 -5.33
N TYR A 90 11.38 4.75 -5.43
CA TYR A 90 10.12 5.46 -5.22
C TYR A 90 8.95 4.88 -6.04
N ASN A 91 9.18 4.59 -7.32
CA ASN A 91 8.15 4.06 -8.21
C ASN A 91 7.61 2.68 -7.78
N TYR A 92 8.36 1.95 -6.96
CA TYR A 92 8.00 0.62 -6.49
C TYR A 92 7.52 0.58 -5.05
N SER A 93 7.98 1.50 -4.20
CA SER A 93 7.85 1.37 -2.75
C SER A 93 7.26 2.56 -2.02
N GLU A 94 7.11 3.71 -2.67
CA GLU A 94 6.44 4.83 -2.01
C GLU A 94 4.93 4.51 -1.84
N PRO A 95 4.31 4.86 -0.70
CA PRO A 95 3.00 4.31 -0.33
C PRO A 95 1.86 4.53 -1.33
N PHE A 96 1.84 5.67 -2.04
CA PHE A 96 0.87 5.90 -3.11
C PHE A 96 1.11 4.95 -4.30
N ASN A 97 2.37 4.75 -4.66
CA ASN A 97 2.75 3.84 -5.75
C ASN A 97 2.52 2.37 -5.39
N CYS A 98 2.83 1.95 -4.16
CA CYS A 98 2.50 0.61 -3.65
C CYS A 98 1.01 0.29 -3.86
N GLU A 99 0.16 1.22 -3.43
CA GLU A 99 -1.28 1.05 -3.51
C GLU A 99 -1.80 1.09 -4.97
N CYS A 100 -1.23 1.96 -5.82
CA CYS A 100 -1.51 1.97 -7.25
C CYS A 100 -1.15 0.63 -7.91
N ARG A 101 0.04 0.09 -7.63
CA ARG A 101 0.51 -1.18 -8.20
C ARG A 101 -0.37 -2.35 -7.73
N ALA A 102 -0.70 -2.40 -6.44
CA ALA A 102 -1.50 -3.48 -5.89
C ALA A 102 -2.92 -3.49 -6.48
N PHE A 103 -3.61 -2.34 -6.51
CA PHE A 103 -4.93 -2.26 -7.15
C PHE A 103 -4.86 -2.45 -8.66
N GLY A 104 -3.83 -1.93 -9.33
CA GLY A 104 -3.58 -2.18 -10.75
C GLY A 104 -3.46 -3.67 -11.05
N ARG A 105 -2.77 -4.44 -10.21
CA ARG A 105 -2.65 -5.90 -10.34
C ARG A 105 -3.99 -6.60 -10.18
N LEU A 106 -4.80 -6.17 -9.23
CA LEU A 106 -6.13 -6.74 -9.02
C LEU A 106 -7.05 -6.49 -10.22
N GLN A 107 -6.99 -5.31 -10.83
CA GLN A 107 -7.75 -4.95 -12.04
C GLN A 107 -7.27 -5.78 -13.24
N GLU A 108 -5.96 -5.80 -13.50
CA GLU A 108 -5.34 -6.56 -14.60
C GLU A 108 -5.70 -8.05 -14.53
N ALA A 109 -5.66 -8.65 -13.33
CA ALA A 109 -5.90 -10.07 -13.15
C ALA A 109 -7.39 -10.43 -12.98
N GLY A 110 -8.30 -9.45 -12.88
CA GLY A 110 -9.73 -9.68 -12.65
C GLY A 110 -10.09 -10.17 -11.23
N TYR A 111 -9.29 -9.79 -10.23
CA TYR A 111 -9.45 -10.20 -8.81
C TYR A 111 -9.86 -9.06 -7.88
N GLU A 112 -10.41 -7.96 -8.41
CA GLU A 112 -10.86 -6.79 -7.63
C GLU A 112 -11.75 -7.11 -6.42
N LYS A 113 -12.46 -8.24 -6.44
CA LYS A 113 -13.42 -8.63 -5.39
C LYS A 113 -12.76 -8.98 -4.03
N ILE A 114 -11.45 -9.22 -3.98
CA ILE A 114 -10.73 -9.56 -2.73
C ILE A 114 -10.32 -8.31 -1.93
N ALA A 115 -10.41 -7.12 -2.53
CA ALA A 115 -10.16 -5.84 -1.88
C ALA A 115 -11.39 -4.92 -2.04
N VAL A 116 -11.40 -3.79 -1.32
CA VAL A 116 -12.37 -2.73 -1.60
C VAL A 116 -12.26 -2.28 -3.05
N LYS A 117 -13.39 -1.94 -3.68
CA LYS A 117 -13.33 -1.49 -5.07
C LYS A 117 -12.52 -0.20 -5.18
N CYS A 118 -11.51 -0.21 -6.05
CA CYS A 118 -10.69 0.96 -6.38
C CYS A 118 -11.12 1.50 -7.75
N TYR A 119 -11.45 2.79 -7.79
CA TYR A 119 -11.99 3.44 -9.00
C TYR A 119 -10.93 4.20 -9.80
N GLY A 120 -9.73 4.34 -9.26
CA GLY A 120 -8.63 5.06 -9.89
C GLY A 120 -7.99 6.09 -8.96
N TYR A 121 -6.87 6.64 -9.41
CA TYR A 121 -6.19 7.73 -8.70
C TYR A 121 -6.67 9.10 -9.20
N LEU A 122 -6.46 10.15 -8.41
CA LEU A 122 -6.62 11.53 -8.84
C LEU A 122 -5.51 12.41 -8.27
N LEU A 123 -5.32 13.57 -8.89
CA LEU A 123 -4.42 14.62 -8.41
C LEU A 123 -5.31 15.82 -8.04
N LEU A 124 -5.19 16.34 -6.83
CA LEU A 124 -5.93 17.55 -6.46
C LEU A 124 -5.33 18.75 -7.18
N ASP A 125 -6.18 19.54 -7.86
CA ASP A 125 -5.78 20.87 -8.32
C ASP A 125 -5.66 21.85 -7.13
N GLU A 126 -5.17 23.06 -7.37
CA GLU A 126 -5.00 24.08 -6.33
C GLU A 126 -6.33 24.49 -5.65
N GLU A 127 -7.45 24.45 -6.39
CA GLU A 127 -8.77 24.76 -5.84
C GLU A 127 -9.21 23.67 -4.86
N HIS A 128 -9.05 22.40 -5.23
CA HIS A 128 -9.41 21.27 -4.39
C HIS A 128 -8.48 21.12 -3.18
N GLU A 129 -7.19 21.41 -3.32
CA GLU A 129 -6.27 21.47 -2.16
C GLU A 129 -6.69 22.54 -1.16
N ARG A 130 -7.16 23.70 -1.64
CA ARG A 130 -7.69 24.76 -0.77
C ARG A 130 -9.01 24.32 -0.14
N ALA A 131 -9.92 23.74 -0.93
CA ALA A 131 -11.22 23.30 -0.47
C ALA A 131 -11.12 22.25 0.65
N VAL A 132 -10.20 21.28 0.56
CA VAL A 132 -10.00 20.29 1.64
C VAL A 132 -9.41 20.93 2.90
N ARG A 133 -8.46 21.86 2.75
CA ARG A 133 -7.87 22.59 3.90
C ARG A 133 -8.89 23.48 4.59
N ASP A 134 -9.69 24.22 3.83
CA ASP A 134 -10.73 25.11 4.37
C ASP A 134 -11.84 24.33 5.07
N ARG A 135 -12.27 23.20 4.46
CA ARG A 135 -13.31 22.33 5.01
C ARG A 135 -12.91 21.72 6.35
N PHE A 136 -11.64 21.36 6.51
CA PHE A 136 -11.11 20.65 7.67
C PHE A 136 -10.06 21.47 8.43
N LYS A 137 -10.17 22.80 8.40
CA LYS A 137 -9.19 23.71 8.99
C LYS A 137 -8.92 23.45 10.46
N ASP A 138 -9.93 23.00 11.21
CA ASP A 138 -9.82 22.74 12.65
C ASP A 138 -8.99 21.48 12.95
N LEU A 139 -8.71 20.64 11.94
CA LEU A 139 -7.89 19.44 12.06
C LEU A 139 -6.40 19.68 11.73
N ASN A 140 -6.03 20.86 11.20
CA ASN A 140 -4.65 21.17 10.79
C ASN A 140 -4.00 20.08 9.92
N LEU A 141 -4.67 19.66 8.84
CA LEU A 141 -4.19 18.59 7.96
C LEU A 141 -2.80 18.90 7.40
N SER A 142 -1.84 18.00 7.68
CA SER A 142 -0.48 18.02 7.15
C SER A 142 -0.36 16.97 6.05
N PHE A 143 0.34 17.28 4.97
CA PHE A 143 0.61 16.32 3.91
C PHE A 143 2.11 16.00 3.80
N SER A 144 2.97 16.59 4.62
CA SER A 144 4.42 16.35 4.55
C SER A 144 4.87 15.46 5.71
N GLY A 145 5.77 14.53 5.43
CA GLY A 145 6.28 13.59 6.44
C GLY A 145 5.21 12.63 6.95
N ASN A 146 5.30 12.31 8.23
CA ASN A 146 4.39 11.43 8.95
C ASN A 146 3.95 12.07 10.28
N PRO A 147 2.88 11.61 10.94
CA PRO A 147 2.36 12.24 12.16
C PRO A 147 3.26 12.09 13.41
N GLU A 148 4.32 11.29 13.36
CA GLU A 148 5.20 11.01 14.50
C GLU A 148 6.33 12.03 14.67
N TYR A 149 6.70 12.74 13.60
CA TYR A 149 7.78 13.72 13.61
C TYR A 149 7.28 15.15 13.37
N PRO A 150 7.81 16.14 14.09
CA PRO A 150 7.46 17.54 13.84
C PRO A 150 7.92 17.98 12.46
N GLU A 151 7.06 18.71 11.75
CA GLU A 151 7.45 19.34 10.49
C GLU A 151 8.49 20.45 10.73
N PRO A 152 9.41 20.68 9.77
CA PRO A 152 10.30 21.84 9.80
C PRO A 152 9.52 23.16 9.89
N GLU A 153 10.13 24.17 10.50
CA GLU A 153 9.54 25.52 10.59
C GLU A 153 9.43 26.20 9.22
N ASP A 154 10.38 25.97 8.31
CA ASP A 154 10.31 26.44 6.92
C ASP A 154 9.57 25.42 6.05
N GLU A 155 8.47 25.85 5.42
CA GLU A 155 7.69 25.01 4.50
C GLU A 155 8.58 24.41 3.40
N LYS A 156 9.59 25.15 2.93
CA LYS A 156 10.50 24.71 1.86
C LYS A 156 11.40 23.55 2.27
N ASP A 157 11.57 23.31 3.56
CA ASP A 157 12.34 22.19 4.10
C ASP A 157 11.48 20.93 4.27
N THR A 158 10.17 21.00 4.02
CA THR A 158 9.27 19.85 4.16
C THR A 158 9.47 18.80 3.05
N MET A 159 9.07 17.55 3.34
CA MET A 159 9.22 16.42 2.41
C MET A 159 8.56 16.66 1.03
N ARG A 160 7.43 17.39 1.00
CA ARG A 160 6.74 17.71 -0.25
C ARG A 160 7.55 18.64 -1.15
N TRP A 161 8.36 19.55 -0.59
CA TRP A 161 9.17 20.50 -1.35
C TRP A 161 10.52 19.92 -1.82
N ARG A 162 10.92 18.76 -1.31
CA ARG A 162 12.19 18.11 -1.68
C ARG A 162 12.29 17.78 -3.17
N TYR A 163 11.18 17.43 -3.80
CA TYR A 163 11.13 17.05 -5.21
C TYR A 163 10.06 17.89 -5.93
N PRO A 164 10.35 19.16 -6.24
CA PRO A 164 9.40 20.04 -6.91
C PRO A 164 9.11 19.59 -8.34
N CYS A 165 7.99 20.06 -8.87
CA CYS A 165 7.63 19.98 -10.28
C CYS A 165 8.62 20.76 -11.16
N ASP A 166 8.58 20.51 -12.47
CA ASP A 166 9.46 21.16 -13.45
C ASP A 166 9.31 22.68 -13.47
N ASP A 167 8.14 23.19 -13.10
CA ASP A 167 7.84 24.62 -12.99
C ASP A 167 8.21 25.24 -11.62
N GLY A 168 8.85 24.46 -10.74
CA GLY A 168 9.28 24.87 -9.41
C GLY A 168 8.17 24.87 -8.36
N ARG A 169 6.93 24.50 -8.70
CA ARG A 169 5.86 24.33 -7.70
C ARG A 169 6.03 23.02 -6.94
N ARG A 170 5.42 22.96 -5.76
CA ARG A 170 5.27 21.69 -5.03
C ARG A 170 4.39 20.72 -5.82
N PRO A 171 4.62 19.40 -5.75
CA PRO A 171 3.78 18.40 -6.44
C PRO A 171 2.35 18.40 -5.91
N PRO A 172 1.33 18.06 -6.72
CA PRO A 172 -0.06 17.98 -6.29
C PRO A 172 -0.29 16.91 -5.22
N ILE A 173 -1.27 17.11 -4.34
CA ILE A 173 -1.72 16.05 -3.42
C ILE A 173 -2.34 14.92 -4.24
N ARG A 174 -1.82 13.70 -4.02
CA ARG A 174 -2.22 12.48 -4.73
C ARG A 174 -3.30 11.76 -3.93
N GLY A 175 -4.34 11.29 -4.61
CA GLY A 175 -5.45 10.59 -3.99
C GLY A 175 -5.84 9.30 -4.71
N ILE A 176 -6.45 8.36 -3.99
CA ILE A 176 -7.09 7.17 -4.58
C ILE A 176 -8.55 7.13 -4.15
N VAL A 177 -9.43 7.00 -5.15
CA VAL A 177 -10.88 6.92 -4.95
C VAL A 177 -11.29 5.46 -4.76
N LYS A 178 -11.91 5.18 -3.62
CA LYS A 178 -12.30 3.84 -3.21
C LYS A 178 -13.78 3.76 -2.86
N GLU A 179 -14.27 2.52 -2.82
CA GLU A 179 -15.57 2.17 -2.25
C GLU A 179 -15.70 2.74 -0.84
N PHE A 180 -16.75 3.53 -0.61
CA PHE A 180 -17.13 3.92 0.74
C PHE A 180 -17.83 2.76 1.42
N GLY A 181 -17.47 2.48 2.67
CA GLY A 181 -18.04 1.38 3.43
C GLY A 181 -17.83 1.58 4.92
N SER A 182 -18.25 0.59 5.70
CA SER A 182 -18.08 0.56 7.15
C SER A 182 -17.13 -0.55 7.56
N LYS A 183 -16.55 -0.41 8.76
CA LYS A 183 -15.85 -1.52 9.42
C LYS A 183 -16.81 -2.71 9.53
N SER A 184 -16.27 -3.92 9.37
CA SER A 184 -17.04 -5.13 9.63
C SER A 184 -17.13 -5.38 11.13
N ASP A 185 -18.33 -5.30 11.70
CA ASP A 185 -18.52 -5.41 13.15
C ASP A 185 -18.39 -6.85 13.69
N GLU A 186 -18.48 -7.87 12.83
CA GLU A 186 -18.43 -9.27 13.27
C GLU A 186 -17.52 -10.16 12.42
N LEU A 187 -16.45 -10.67 13.03
CA LEU A 187 -15.67 -11.77 12.49
C LEU A 187 -16.35 -13.10 12.82
N THR A 188 -16.78 -13.83 11.80
CA THR A 188 -17.24 -15.23 11.96
C THR A 188 -16.15 -16.19 11.49
N THR A 189 -16.16 -17.44 11.95
CA THR A 189 -15.21 -18.47 11.49
C THR A 189 -15.21 -18.62 9.97
N ALA A 190 -16.38 -18.56 9.32
CA ALA A 190 -16.49 -18.67 7.87
C ALA A 190 -15.86 -17.45 7.17
N TYR A 191 -16.11 -16.25 7.70
CA TYR A 191 -15.54 -15.03 7.18
C TYR A 191 -14.02 -14.97 7.35
N VAL A 192 -13.49 -15.38 8.50
CA VAL A 192 -12.05 -15.46 8.75
C VAL A 192 -11.34 -16.45 7.81
N ARG A 193 -11.95 -17.61 7.53
CA ARG A 193 -11.42 -18.54 6.51
C ARG A 193 -11.35 -17.90 5.13
N LYS A 194 -12.34 -17.07 4.79
CA LYS A 194 -12.31 -16.30 3.54
C LYS A 194 -11.15 -15.31 3.53
N ILE A 195 -10.93 -14.55 4.61
CA ILE A 195 -9.80 -13.63 4.69
C ILE A 195 -8.47 -14.37 4.45
N LEU A 196 -8.25 -15.53 5.07
CA LEU A 196 -7.03 -16.31 4.85
C LEU A 196 -6.85 -16.76 3.39
N LEU A 197 -7.96 -17.13 2.72
CA LEU A 197 -7.96 -17.44 1.30
C LEU A 197 -7.65 -16.20 0.45
N ASP A 198 -8.16 -15.04 0.84
CA ASP A 198 -7.89 -13.77 0.16
C ASP A 198 -6.41 -13.35 0.33
N VAL A 199 -5.82 -13.49 1.53
CA VAL A 199 -4.36 -13.30 1.77
C VAL A 199 -3.54 -14.23 0.87
N THR A 200 -3.90 -15.51 0.83
CA THR A 200 -3.26 -16.49 -0.06
C THR A 200 -3.39 -16.08 -1.53
N ARG A 201 -4.54 -15.52 -1.91
CA ARG A 201 -4.79 -15.03 -3.27
C ARG A 201 -3.94 -13.82 -3.61
N PHE A 202 -3.75 -12.87 -2.69
CA PHE A 202 -2.81 -11.76 -2.87
C PHE A 202 -1.41 -12.28 -3.22
N HIS A 203 -0.90 -13.24 -2.44
CA HIS A 203 0.42 -13.83 -2.69
C HIS A 203 0.50 -14.55 -4.04
N GLN A 204 -0.55 -15.29 -4.42
CA GLN A 204 -0.67 -15.91 -5.75
C GLN A 204 -0.70 -14.91 -6.90
N LEU A 205 -1.04 -13.65 -6.63
CA LEU A 205 -1.03 -12.54 -7.60
C LEU A 205 0.27 -11.74 -7.54
N GLY A 206 1.27 -12.20 -6.77
CA GLY A 206 2.55 -11.51 -6.61
C GLY A 206 2.46 -10.25 -5.76
N ILE A 207 1.44 -10.15 -4.90
CA ILE A 207 1.23 -9.06 -3.94
C ILE A 207 1.46 -9.62 -2.53
N ILE A 208 2.41 -9.05 -1.79
CA ILE A 208 2.72 -9.41 -0.40
C ILE A 208 2.84 -8.14 0.45
N HIS A 209 3.04 -8.27 1.76
CA HIS A 209 3.17 -7.16 2.70
C HIS A 209 1.90 -6.30 2.75
N ILE A 210 0.73 -6.92 2.92
CA ILE A 210 -0.60 -6.30 2.75
C ILE A 210 -1.18 -5.66 4.04
N ASP A 211 -0.34 -5.27 5.00
CA ASP A 211 -0.68 -4.66 6.32
C ASP A 211 -2.01 -5.14 6.92
N LEU A 212 -2.21 -6.45 6.98
CA LEU A 212 -3.50 -6.99 7.41
C LEU A 212 -3.78 -6.67 8.88
N ALA A 213 -4.90 -6.01 9.15
CA ALA A 213 -5.43 -5.81 10.50
C ALA A 213 -6.95 -5.62 10.42
N ASP A 214 -7.64 -5.79 11.55
CA ASP A 214 -9.10 -5.66 11.64
C ASP A 214 -9.59 -4.26 11.18
N ARG A 215 -8.83 -3.21 11.52
CA ARG A 215 -9.06 -1.81 11.14
C ARG A 215 -8.96 -1.58 9.63
N GLN A 216 -8.27 -2.47 8.92
CA GLN A 216 -8.10 -2.41 7.47
C GLN A 216 -9.15 -3.24 6.70
N LEU A 217 -10.20 -3.72 7.38
CA LEU A 217 -11.30 -4.46 6.77
C LEU A 217 -12.54 -3.57 6.65
N ILE A 218 -12.84 -3.17 5.41
CA ILE A 218 -14.04 -2.38 5.06
C ILE A 218 -14.97 -3.22 4.21
N ASN A 219 -16.25 -3.30 4.58
CA ASN A 219 -17.24 -4.21 3.97
C ASN A 219 -16.72 -5.67 3.89
N GLY A 220 -15.89 -6.04 4.84
CA GLY A 220 -15.27 -7.34 4.91
C GLY A 220 -14.13 -7.60 3.89
N LYS A 221 -13.48 -6.56 3.36
CA LYS A 221 -12.37 -6.67 2.41
C LYS A 221 -11.20 -5.79 2.82
N VAL A 222 -9.99 -6.17 2.41
CA VAL A 222 -8.78 -5.37 2.63
C VAL A 222 -8.92 -4.02 1.91
N CYS A 223 -8.68 -2.92 2.63
CA CYS A 223 -8.83 -1.57 2.09
C CYS A 223 -7.54 -0.78 1.95
N ASP A 224 -6.48 -1.15 2.66
CA ASP A 224 -5.19 -0.45 2.65
C ASP A 224 -4.10 -1.36 2.08
N LEU A 225 -3.48 -0.94 0.99
CA LEU A 225 -2.38 -1.63 0.33
C LEU A 225 -1.15 -0.73 0.16
N SER A 226 -1.02 0.29 1.03
CA SER A 226 0.04 1.29 0.92
C SER A 226 1.43 0.79 1.33
N THR A 227 1.55 -0.40 1.91
CA THR A 227 2.82 -1.10 2.17
C THR A 227 3.08 -2.26 1.22
N ALA A 228 2.14 -2.55 0.32
CA ALA A 228 2.16 -3.76 -0.47
C ALA A 228 3.33 -3.79 -1.46
N ILE A 229 4.08 -4.90 -1.43
CA ILE A 229 5.10 -5.21 -2.43
C ILE A 229 4.42 -5.97 -3.56
N THR A 230 4.39 -5.36 -4.76
CA THR A 230 3.74 -5.93 -5.94
C THR A 230 4.75 -6.23 -7.04
N THR A 231 4.89 -7.50 -7.41
CA THR A 231 5.81 -7.97 -8.46
C THR A 231 5.42 -7.42 -9.84
N PRO A 232 6.37 -6.90 -10.65
CA PRO A 232 7.82 -6.83 -10.38
C PRO A 232 8.20 -5.80 -9.32
N HIS A 233 9.16 -6.11 -8.46
CA HIS A 233 9.67 -5.18 -7.45
C HIS A 233 11.17 -5.44 -7.28
N TYR A 234 11.98 -4.45 -6.94
CA TYR A 234 13.43 -4.68 -6.81
C TYR A 234 13.80 -5.75 -5.77
N ILE A 235 12.93 -6.02 -4.78
CA ILE A 235 13.05 -7.16 -3.84
C ILE A 235 12.63 -8.51 -4.47
N THR A 236 11.61 -8.52 -5.33
CA THR A 236 11.04 -9.76 -5.89
C THR A 236 11.54 -10.11 -7.29
N THR A 237 12.27 -9.19 -7.93
CA THR A 237 12.69 -9.28 -9.33
C THR A 237 14.16 -8.84 -9.43
N PRO A 238 15.11 -9.72 -9.05
CA PRO A 238 16.53 -9.41 -9.07
C PRO A 238 17.04 -8.99 -10.45
N GLU A 239 16.37 -9.39 -11.53
CA GLU A 239 16.71 -9.02 -12.90
C GLU A 239 16.62 -7.50 -13.15
N LEU A 240 15.93 -6.74 -12.28
CA LEU A 240 15.90 -5.29 -12.34
C LEU A 240 17.28 -4.66 -12.01
N ASN A 241 18.17 -5.39 -11.34
CA ASN A 241 19.54 -4.96 -11.07
C ASN A 241 20.55 -6.07 -11.41
N PRO A 242 21.20 -6.01 -12.59
CA PRO A 242 22.16 -7.03 -13.01
C PRO A 242 23.47 -7.02 -12.21
N GLN A 243 23.69 -6.03 -11.33
CA GLN A 243 24.89 -5.90 -10.52
C GLN A 243 24.79 -6.61 -9.16
N LEU A 244 23.67 -7.31 -8.89
CA LEU A 244 23.48 -7.99 -7.61
C LEU A 244 24.47 -9.14 -7.42
N THR A 245 25.17 -9.17 -6.28
CA THR A 245 26.04 -10.30 -5.91
C THR A 245 25.20 -11.48 -5.40
N PRO A 246 25.74 -12.71 -5.40
CA PRO A 246 25.07 -13.88 -4.81
C PRO A 246 24.65 -13.68 -3.34
N GLU A 247 25.45 -12.95 -2.56
CA GLU A 247 25.14 -12.63 -1.17
C GLU A 247 23.91 -11.72 -1.05
N TRP A 248 23.82 -10.69 -1.89
CA TRP A 248 22.64 -9.81 -1.93
C TRP A 248 21.39 -10.53 -2.42
N LEU A 249 21.52 -11.40 -3.44
CA LEU A 249 20.41 -12.25 -3.89
C LEU A 249 19.87 -13.11 -2.74
N SER A 250 20.75 -13.74 -1.97
CA SER A 250 20.35 -14.54 -0.81
C SER A 250 19.71 -13.71 0.29
N ALA A 251 20.17 -12.48 0.52
CA ALA A 251 19.59 -11.57 1.51
C ALA A 251 18.20 -11.09 1.09
N MET A 252 18.03 -10.72 -0.18
CA MET A 252 16.74 -10.33 -0.76
C MET A 252 15.72 -11.47 -0.72
N GLU A 253 16.15 -12.71 -1.04
CA GLU A 253 15.29 -13.88 -0.91
C GLU A 253 14.82 -14.08 0.52
N TYR A 254 15.71 -13.92 1.50
CA TYR A 254 15.34 -13.99 2.91
C TYR A 254 14.30 -12.92 3.28
N GLU A 255 14.54 -11.65 2.94
CA GLU A 255 13.60 -10.54 3.18
C GLU A 255 12.23 -10.77 2.53
N LEU A 256 12.22 -11.25 1.29
CA LEU A 256 11.00 -11.60 0.57
C LEU A 256 10.14 -12.62 1.35
N PHE A 257 10.77 -13.67 1.87
CA PHE A 257 10.09 -14.64 2.71
C PHE A 257 9.67 -14.07 4.06
N GLN A 258 10.41 -13.13 4.63
CA GLN A 258 10.04 -12.46 5.87
C GLN A 258 8.78 -11.61 5.70
N PHE A 259 8.67 -10.84 4.61
CA PHE A 259 7.46 -10.08 4.28
C PHE A 259 6.25 -10.98 4.07
N SER A 260 6.42 -12.05 3.27
CA SER A 260 5.36 -13.03 3.02
C SER A 260 4.89 -13.69 4.32
N ARG A 261 5.84 -14.07 5.18
CA ARG A 261 5.55 -14.64 6.49
C ARG A 261 4.82 -13.66 7.40
N ASN A 262 5.12 -12.36 7.30
CA ASN A 262 4.51 -11.33 8.14
C ASN A 262 3.02 -11.17 7.87
N ASP A 263 2.56 -11.30 6.61
CA ASP A 263 1.13 -11.25 6.30
C ASP A 263 0.32 -12.34 7.02
N PHE A 264 0.86 -13.56 7.05
CA PHE A 264 0.23 -14.67 7.80
C PHE A 264 0.30 -14.47 9.30
N ARG A 265 1.33 -13.77 9.81
CA ARG A 265 1.45 -13.47 11.23
C ARG A 265 0.42 -12.42 11.62
N ASN A 266 0.35 -11.34 10.85
CA ASN A 266 -0.65 -10.29 11.01
C ASN A 266 -2.08 -10.85 10.96
N PHE A 267 -2.33 -11.85 10.11
CA PHE A 267 -3.60 -12.59 10.13
C PHE A 267 -3.86 -13.27 11.50
N ASP A 268 -2.90 -14.02 12.02
CA ASP A 268 -3.04 -14.70 13.32
C ASP A 268 -3.17 -13.72 14.50
N ASP A 269 -2.43 -12.62 14.45
CA ASP A 269 -2.47 -11.54 15.45
C ASP A 269 -3.85 -10.88 15.45
N MET A 270 -4.41 -10.56 14.28
CA MET A 270 -5.78 -10.02 14.14
C MET A 270 -6.84 -10.95 14.77
N ILE A 271 -6.70 -12.27 14.60
CA ILE A 271 -7.63 -13.24 15.21
C ILE A 271 -7.47 -13.30 16.73
N THR A 272 -6.22 -13.22 17.20
CA THR A 272 -5.91 -13.21 18.63
C THR A 272 -6.47 -11.97 19.30
N GLU A 273 -6.22 -10.78 18.74
CA GLU A 273 -6.75 -9.50 19.20
C GLU A 273 -8.29 -9.52 19.24
N TRP A 274 -8.92 -9.97 18.15
CA TRP A 274 -10.38 -10.06 18.10
C TRP A 274 -10.96 -10.96 19.21
N ASN A 275 -10.37 -12.13 19.45
CA ASN A 275 -10.82 -13.06 20.49
C ASN A 275 -10.68 -12.45 21.90
N VAL A 276 -9.63 -11.67 22.15
CA VAL A 276 -9.42 -10.95 23.42
C VAL A 276 -10.44 -9.83 23.60
N GLU A 277 -10.74 -9.06 22.56
CA GLU A 277 -11.76 -8.01 22.63
C GLU A 277 -13.19 -8.56 22.76
N HIS A 278 -13.40 -9.81 22.34
CA HIS A 278 -14.71 -10.46 22.27
C HIS A 278 -14.80 -11.74 23.09
N GLU A 279 -14.19 -11.79 24.29
CA GLU A 279 -14.16 -12.99 25.16
C GLU A 279 -15.53 -13.63 25.43
N LYS A 280 -16.61 -12.85 25.38
CA LYS A 280 -17.99 -13.33 25.57
C LYS A 280 -18.60 -13.98 24.31
N LYS A 281 -17.98 -13.84 23.15
CA LYS A 281 -18.38 -14.46 21.89
C LYS A 281 -17.68 -15.82 21.71
N LYS A 282 -18.11 -16.57 20.70
CA LYS A 282 -17.49 -17.85 20.35
C LYS A 282 -16.07 -17.62 19.80
N GLU A 283 -15.09 -18.20 20.46
CA GLU A 283 -13.68 -18.19 20.07
C GLU A 283 -13.47 -18.67 18.61
N ILE A 284 -12.72 -17.90 17.84
CA ILE A 284 -12.29 -18.24 16.48
C ILE A 284 -10.96 -18.99 16.54
N LYS A 285 -10.93 -20.20 15.97
CA LYS A 285 -9.76 -21.11 15.96
C LYS A 285 -9.17 -21.31 14.57
N VAL A 286 -9.15 -20.26 13.76
CA VAL A 286 -8.62 -20.30 12.39
C VAL A 286 -7.32 -19.53 12.40
N TYR A 287 -6.22 -20.23 12.09
CA TYR A 287 -4.87 -19.69 12.10
C TYR A 287 -4.15 -20.09 10.80
N ALA A 288 -3.31 -19.20 10.30
CA ALA A 288 -2.37 -19.46 9.23
C ALA A 288 -1.23 -20.37 9.73
N PHE A 289 -0.65 -20.07 10.89
CA PHE A 289 0.40 -20.92 11.46
C PHE A 289 -0.17 -22.09 12.27
N PRO A 290 0.51 -23.25 12.29
CA PRO A 290 0.16 -24.34 13.19
C PRO A 290 0.10 -23.84 14.65
N ARG A 291 -1.07 -24.01 15.29
CA ARG A 291 -1.37 -23.57 16.67
C ARG A 291 -1.40 -22.05 16.91
N GLY A 292 -1.34 -21.21 15.87
CA GLY A 292 -1.36 -19.74 16.02
C GLY A 292 -0.12 -19.16 16.73
N CYS A 293 0.96 -19.94 16.91
CA CYS A 293 2.16 -19.51 17.63
C CYS A 293 3.20 -18.82 16.71
N GLY A 294 2.80 -18.40 15.51
CA GLY A 294 3.75 -18.01 14.47
C GLY A 294 4.77 -19.11 14.15
N SER A 295 5.85 -18.77 13.44
CA SER A 295 6.92 -19.73 13.12
C SER A 295 7.82 -20.11 14.31
N GLN A 296 7.36 -20.01 15.57
CA GLN A 296 8.09 -20.46 16.76
C GLN A 296 8.16 -22.00 16.86
N MET A 297 8.23 -22.70 15.72
CA MET A 297 8.81 -24.03 15.71
C MET A 297 10.32 -23.86 15.88
N GLU A 298 10.77 -23.80 17.13
CA GLU A 298 12.11 -24.25 17.47
C GLU A 298 12.23 -25.71 17.01
N ARG A 299 12.60 -25.91 15.75
CA ARG A 299 13.13 -27.20 15.35
C ARG A 299 14.45 -27.33 16.08
N ASN A 300 14.42 -28.08 17.16
CA ASN A 300 15.60 -28.49 17.91
C ASN A 300 16.38 -29.51 17.06
N VAL A 301 16.98 -29.05 15.96
CA VAL A 301 17.86 -29.85 15.11
C VAL A 301 19.24 -29.73 15.74
N ARG A 302 19.54 -30.68 16.64
CA ARG A 302 20.91 -30.88 17.14
C ARG A 302 21.85 -30.90 15.92
N ASN A 303 22.71 -29.88 15.81
CA ASN A 303 23.83 -29.72 14.86
C ASN A 303 23.61 -29.02 13.51
N THR A 304 22.67 -28.08 13.37
CA THR A 304 22.75 -27.08 12.28
C THR A 304 22.58 -25.65 12.82
N PRO A 305 23.24 -24.63 12.24
CA PRO A 305 23.01 -23.24 12.63
C PRO A 305 21.51 -22.96 12.56
N SER A 306 20.95 -22.43 13.64
CA SER A 306 19.52 -22.10 13.77
C SER A 306 19.14 -21.03 12.74
N ARG A 307 18.85 -21.43 11.51
CA ARG A 307 18.08 -20.60 10.58
C ARG A 307 16.61 -20.84 10.93
N MET A 308 15.88 -19.79 11.31
CA MET A 308 14.42 -19.90 11.40
C MET A 308 13.91 -20.49 10.09
N GLY A 309 13.08 -21.53 10.18
CA GLY A 309 12.45 -22.10 8.99
C GLY A 309 11.67 -21.01 8.26
N VAL A 310 11.95 -20.85 6.97
CA VAL A 310 11.16 -20.02 6.08
C VAL A 310 9.77 -20.67 5.95
N TYR A 311 8.71 -19.91 6.24
CA TYR A 311 7.32 -20.36 6.14
C TYR A 311 6.52 -19.39 5.29
N SER A 312 5.87 -19.91 4.25
CA SER A 312 4.84 -19.22 3.49
C SER A 312 3.87 -20.26 2.91
N LEU A 313 2.59 -19.92 2.80
CA LEU A 313 1.61 -20.76 2.11
C LEU A 313 1.76 -20.73 0.59
N VAL A 314 2.38 -19.67 0.07
CA VAL A 314 2.66 -19.46 -1.36
C VAL A 314 4.12 -19.05 -1.48
N ASP A 315 4.88 -19.70 -2.36
CA ASP A 315 6.25 -19.27 -2.62
C ASP A 315 6.23 -17.94 -3.40
N PRO A 316 6.66 -16.82 -2.79
CA PRO A 316 6.52 -15.50 -3.39
C PRO A 316 7.44 -15.29 -4.60
N ARG A 317 8.38 -16.21 -4.87
CA ARG A 317 9.29 -16.17 -6.02
C ARG A 317 8.67 -16.70 -7.30
N LEU A 318 7.59 -17.47 -7.19
CA LEU A 318 7.03 -18.22 -8.31
C LEU A 318 6.04 -17.41 -9.15
N TYR A 319 5.75 -16.16 -8.77
CA TYR A 319 4.86 -15.31 -9.54
C TYR A 319 5.54 -14.85 -10.84
N ASP A 320 5.06 -15.35 -11.97
CA ASP A 320 5.53 -14.94 -13.29
C ASP A 320 4.77 -13.68 -13.78
N TRP A 321 5.38 -12.53 -13.54
CA TRP A 321 4.82 -11.25 -13.95
C TRP A 321 4.95 -10.96 -15.45
N ARG A 322 5.73 -11.75 -16.20
CA ARG A 322 5.91 -11.57 -17.65
C ARG A 322 4.86 -12.32 -18.44
N SER A 323 4.36 -13.45 -17.94
CA SER A 323 3.24 -14.17 -18.60
C SER A 323 1.89 -13.47 -18.41
N SER A 324 1.71 -12.66 -17.37
CA SER A 324 0.49 -11.85 -17.19
C SER A 324 0.37 -10.72 -18.24
N SER A 325 1.48 -10.23 -18.79
CA SER A 325 1.52 -9.19 -19.83
C SER A 325 1.07 -9.66 -21.23
N THR A 326 0.75 -10.94 -21.40
CA THR A 326 0.46 -11.56 -22.71
C THR A 326 -1.01 -11.94 -22.92
N ARG A 327 -1.94 -11.49 -22.05
CA ARG A 327 -3.37 -11.62 -22.34
C ARG A 327 -3.88 -10.32 -22.98
N PRO A 328 -4.31 -10.37 -24.26
CA PRO A 328 -4.80 -9.21 -25.00
C PRO A 328 -6.11 -8.64 -24.46
#